data_AF-A0A815X942-F1
#
_entry.id   AF-A0A815X942-F1
#
_cell.length_a   1.000
_cell.length_b   1.000
_cell.length_c   1.000
_cell.angle_alpha   90.00
_cell.angle_beta   90.00
_cell.angle_gamma   90.00
#
_symmetry.space_group_name_H-M   'P 1'
#
loop_
_entity.id
_entity.type
_entity.pdbx_description
1 polymer ?
#
loop_
_entity_poly.entity_id
_entity_poly.type
_entity_poly.pdbx_seq_one_letter_code
_entity_poly.pdbx_strand_id
1 'polypeptide(L)'
;MLEVQLSFAIVEASFNRLCSIVYHTKPFLRTRKWATVCIVRQWSNGIVFTIPIILFNESNCGEQLWKRIYKFVIVIIIPSIICLMNNMMIFKYARSSTNRVQTSLEGAKNNAHQRQHLSRRDLHLLRHMIVMFCIFVAGWSPIYLYSIIAVQFSFSSIIVSMFIILSELSSLAVISNLFLYNHELRRYYREKIFHRR
;
A
#
# COMPACT_ATOMS: atom_id res chain seq x y z
N MET A 1 2.28 13.21 9.93
CA MET A 1 3.10 12.04 10.36
C MET A 1 2.38 10.74 10.10
N LEU A 2 1.10 10.60 10.50
CA LEU A 2 0.28 9.42 10.22
C LEU A 2 0.19 9.10 8.71
N GLU A 3 0.08 10.13 7.87
CA GLU A 3 0.00 10.02 6.40
C GLU A 3 1.22 9.32 5.80
N VAL A 4 2.42 9.70 6.23
CA VAL A 4 3.68 9.07 5.83
C VAL A 4 3.66 7.60 6.22
N GLN A 5 3.26 7.30 7.46
CA GLN A 5 3.17 5.92 7.95
C GLN A 5 2.16 5.09 7.14
N LEU A 6 1.01 5.66 6.78
CA LEU A 6 -0.02 4.99 5.99
C LEU A 6 0.49 4.66 4.58
N SER A 7 1.13 5.60 3.89
CA SER A 7 1.74 5.34 2.58
C SER A 7 2.78 4.22 2.64
N PHE A 8 3.69 4.28 3.61
CA PHE A 8 4.74 3.27 3.73
C PHE A 8 4.20 1.92 4.20
N ALA A 9 3.10 1.87 4.95
CA ALA A 9 2.42 0.62 5.27
C ALA A 9 1.90 -0.08 4.00
N ILE A 10 1.35 0.67 3.04
CA ILE A 10 0.90 0.11 1.75
C ILE A 10 2.10 -0.41 0.93
N VAL A 11 3.21 0.34 0.92
CA VAL A 11 4.46 -0.06 0.25
C VAL A 11 5.03 -1.35 0.85
N GLU A 12 5.16 -1.42 2.17
CA GLU A 12 5.70 -2.59 2.86
C GLU A 12 4.76 -3.80 2.76
N ALA A 13 3.44 -3.60 2.74
CA ALA A 13 2.50 -4.67 2.43
C ALA A 13 2.73 -5.22 1.02
N SER A 14 2.97 -4.34 0.03
CA SER A 14 3.26 -4.72 -1.36
C SER A 14 4.61 -5.45 -1.47
N PHE A 15 5.61 -4.98 -0.74
CA PHE A 15 6.94 -5.59 -0.69
C PHE A 15 6.95 -6.96 0.00
N ASN A 16 6.32 -7.08 1.17
CA ASN A 16 6.15 -8.34 1.89
C ASN A 16 5.50 -9.40 0.99
N ARG A 17 4.52 -8.97 0.20
CA ARG A 17 3.85 -9.83 -0.74
C ARG A 17 4.72 -10.21 -1.93
N LEU A 18 5.43 -9.26 -2.53
CA LEU A 18 6.42 -9.54 -3.58
C LEU A 18 7.36 -10.65 -3.10
N CYS A 19 7.86 -10.53 -1.87
CA CYS A 19 8.71 -11.53 -1.23
C CYS A 19 8.03 -12.90 -1.14
N SER A 20 6.79 -12.96 -0.64
CA SER A 20 6.03 -14.20 -0.48
C SER A 20 5.71 -14.92 -1.80
N ILE A 21 5.44 -14.16 -2.88
CA ILE A 21 5.05 -14.71 -4.19
C ILE A 21 6.28 -15.09 -5.03
N VAL A 22 7.21 -14.15 -5.22
CA VAL A 22 8.37 -14.34 -6.11
C VAL A 22 9.35 -15.31 -5.49
N TYR A 23 9.63 -15.17 -4.19
CA TYR A 23 10.59 -15.99 -3.45
C TYR A 23 9.89 -17.08 -2.62
N HIS A 24 8.87 -17.72 -3.21
CA HIS A 24 8.11 -18.79 -2.58
C HIS A 24 8.97 -19.97 -2.07
N THR A 25 10.18 -20.14 -2.60
CA THR A 25 11.15 -21.17 -2.19
C THR A 25 11.82 -20.89 -0.85
N LYS A 26 11.72 -19.67 -0.32
CA LYS A 26 12.31 -19.28 0.97
C LYS A 26 11.22 -19.29 2.06
N PRO A 27 11.13 -20.34 2.90
CA PRO A 27 10.06 -20.46 3.89
C PRO A 27 10.06 -19.32 4.92
N PHE A 28 11.24 -18.76 5.22
CA PHE A 28 11.40 -17.62 6.12
C PHE A 28 10.49 -16.42 5.74
N LEU A 29 10.37 -16.10 4.45
CA LEU A 29 9.62 -14.94 3.96
C LEU A 29 8.10 -15.09 4.12
N ARG A 30 7.60 -16.28 4.49
CA ARG A 30 6.19 -16.56 4.76
C ARG A 30 5.88 -16.63 6.25
N THR A 31 6.89 -16.47 7.11
CA THR A 31 6.72 -16.55 8.56
C THR A 31 6.17 -15.25 9.14
N ARG A 32 5.51 -15.34 10.30
CA ARG A 32 5.09 -14.16 11.07
C ARG A 32 6.29 -13.27 11.48
N LYS A 33 7.46 -13.88 11.68
CA LYS A 33 8.70 -13.16 12.00
C LYS A 33 9.10 -12.19 10.88
N TRP A 34 8.96 -12.60 9.62
CA TRP A 34 9.21 -11.72 8.49
C TRP A 34 8.24 -10.54 8.43
N ALA A 35 6.95 -10.77 8.69
CA ALA A 35 5.98 -9.68 8.78
C ALA A 35 6.35 -8.67 9.89
N THR A 36 6.84 -9.14 11.04
CA THR A 36 7.35 -8.26 12.11
C THR A 36 8.54 -7.42 11.63
N VAL A 37 9.48 -8.01 10.89
CA VAL A 37 10.61 -7.28 10.30
C VAL A 37 10.13 -6.19 9.35
N CYS A 38 9.16 -6.48 8.48
CA CYS A 38 8.57 -5.49 7.58
C CYS A 38 7.91 -4.33 8.34
N ILE A 39 7.21 -4.61 9.46
CA ILE A 39 6.59 -3.58 10.30
C ILE A 39 7.66 -2.70 10.94
N VAL A 40 8.70 -3.29 11.56
CA VAL A 40 9.79 -2.51 12.18
C VAL A 40 10.49 -1.63 11.14
N ARG A 41 10.72 -2.16 9.94
CA ARG A 41 11.29 -1.42 8.82
C ARG A 41 10.39 -0.26 8.38
N GLN A 42 9.07 -0.47 8.28
CA GLN A 42 8.10 0.57 7.95
C GLN A 42 8.22 1.76 8.92
N TRP A 43 8.23 1.49 10.23
CA TRP A 43 8.35 2.53 11.24
C TRP A 43 9.66 3.28 11.15
N SER A 44 10.76 2.54 10.95
CA SER A 44 12.11 3.11 10.78
C SER A 44 12.16 4.05 9.58
N ASN A 45 11.65 3.62 8.43
CA ASN A 45 11.55 4.45 7.22
C ASN A 45 10.69 5.70 7.47
N GLY A 46 9.53 5.54 8.11
CA GLY A 46 8.65 6.66 8.42
C GLY A 46 9.31 7.71 9.31
N ILE A 47 10.12 7.29 10.28
CA ILE A 47 10.93 8.22 11.11
C ILE A 47 11.97 8.92 10.24
N VAL A 48 12.79 8.17 9.49
CA VAL A 48 13.85 8.71 8.63
C VAL A 48 13.31 9.77 7.68
N PHE A 49 12.19 9.50 7.00
CA PHE A 49 11.60 10.44 6.06
C PHE A 49 10.94 11.66 6.72
N THR A 50 10.58 11.57 8.00
CA THR A 50 10.00 12.69 8.76
C THR A 50 11.07 13.62 9.32
N ILE A 51 12.31 13.17 9.51
CA ILE A 51 13.41 13.98 10.08
C ILE A 51 13.59 15.33 9.36
N PRO A 52 13.69 15.41 8.01
CA PRO A 52 13.86 16.70 7.35
C PRO A 52 12.68 17.66 7.59
N ILE A 53 11.45 17.15 7.72
CA ILE A 53 10.29 18.00 8.02
C ILE A 53 10.42 18.64 9.40
N ILE A 54 10.97 17.91 10.37
CA ILE A 54 11.17 18.38 11.75
C ILE A 54 12.36 19.33 11.84
N LEU A 55 13.48 19.02 11.19
CA LEU A 55 14.70 19.82 11.28
C LEU A 55 14.59 21.18 10.59
N PHE A 56 13.88 21.26 9.46
CA PHE A 56 13.75 22.51 8.72
C PHE A 56 12.61 23.38 9.24
N ASN A 57 12.16 23.25 10.49
CA ASN A 57 10.92 23.91 10.93
C ASN A 57 11.01 25.45 11.07
N GLU A 58 12.20 26.05 10.98
CA GLU A 58 12.43 27.46 11.32
C GLU A 58 12.55 28.45 10.14
N SER A 59 11.54 29.31 10.03
CA SER A 59 11.67 30.78 9.80
C SER A 59 12.00 31.38 8.42
N ASN A 60 12.17 30.62 7.33
CA ASN A 60 12.27 31.25 5.99
C ASN A 60 11.05 30.97 5.08
N CYS A 61 10.53 32.02 4.42
CA CYS A 61 9.34 31.95 3.57
C CYS A 61 9.52 30.96 2.38
N GLY A 62 10.74 30.82 1.86
CA GLY A 62 11.08 29.84 0.80
C GLY A 62 11.11 28.38 1.27
N GLU A 63 11.36 28.12 2.56
CA GLU A 63 11.38 26.76 3.10
C GLU A 63 9.98 26.13 3.17
N GLN A 64 8.92 26.95 3.11
CA GLN A 64 7.55 26.43 3.13
C GLN A 64 7.20 25.68 1.83
N LEU A 65 7.62 26.17 0.67
CA LEU A 65 7.32 25.48 -0.60
C LEU A 65 8.08 24.16 -0.71
N TRP A 66 9.37 24.16 -0.34
CA TRP A 66 10.19 22.94 -0.32
C TRP A 66 9.55 21.85 0.55
N LYS A 67 9.08 22.19 1.76
CA LYS A 67 8.40 21.24 2.64
C LYS A 67 7.14 20.64 2.02
N ARG A 68 6.35 21.45 1.31
CA ARG A 68 5.11 20.99 0.64
C ARG A 68 5.44 20.03 -0.51
N ILE A 69 6.43 20.36 -1.33
CA ILE A 69 6.92 19.49 -2.41
C ILE A 69 7.50 18.19 -1.81
N TYR A 70 8.34 18.29 -0.79
CA TYR A 70 8.96 17.14 -0.12
C TYR A 70 7.90 16.17 0.44
N LYS A 71 6.86 16.69 1.11
CA LYS A 71 5.73 15.88 1.58
C LYS A 71 5.01 15.18 0.44
N PHE A 72 4.69 15.89 -0.64
CA PHE A 72 4.04 15.29 -1.81
C PHE A 72 4.89 14.17 -2.42
N VAL A 73 6.20 14.39 -2.57
CA VAL A 73 7.12 13.39 -3.11
C VAL A 73 7.16 12.14 -2.24
N ILE A 74 7.27 12.28 -0.92
CA ILE A 74 7.40 11.13 -0.02
C ILE A 74 6.09 10.41 0.25
N VAL A 75 4.97 11.12 0.31
CA VAL A 75 3.68 10.49 0.62
C VAL A 75 3.03 9.91 -0.63
N ILE A 76 3.23 10.54 -1.80
CA ILE A 76 2.56 10.15 -3.04
C ILE A 76 3.54 9.55 -4.05
N ILE A 77 4.57 10.29 -4.47
CA ILE A 77 5.39 9.90 -5.64
C ILE A 77 6.23 8.65 -5.36
N ILE A 78 7.04 8.66 -4.29
CA ILE A 78 7.93 7.53 -3.95
C ILE A 78 7.10 6.26 -3.69
N PRO A 79 6.05 6.26 -2.85
CA PRO A 79 5.19 5.11 -2.66
C PRO A 79 4.55 4.62 -3.96
N SER A 80 4.13 5.53 -4.86
CA SER A 80 3.58 5.17 -6.17
C SER A 80 4.57 4.42 -7.04
N ILE A 81 5.80 4.91 -7.14
CA ILE A 81 6.84 4.27 -7.92
C ILE A 81 7.15 2.89 -7.36
N ILE A 82 7.37 2.76 -6.04
CA ILE A 82 7.70 1.48 -5.41
C ILE A 82 6.54 0.49 -5.55
N CYS A 83 5.30 0.91 -5.28
CA CYS A 83 4.12 0.07 -5.45
C CYS A 83 3.95 -0.40 -6.89
N LEU A 84 4.12 0.50 -7.87
CA LEU A 84 4.04 0.16 -9.28
C LEU A 84 5.13 -0.85 -9.67
N MET A 85 6.39 -0.62 -9.23
CA MET A 85 7.50 -1.54 -9.45
C MET A 85 7.22 -2.93 -8.88
N ASN A 86 6.79 -3.01 -7.62
CA ASN A 86 6.45 -4.28 -6.96
C ASN A 86 5.31 -4.99 -7.70
N ASN A 87 4.26 -4.27 -8.07
CA ASN A 87 3.12 -4.83 -8.80
C ASN A 87 3.51 -5.33 -10.20
N MET A 88 4.37 -4.60 -10.92
CA MET A 88 4.92 -5.03 -12.21
C MET A 88 5.75 -6.31 -12.06
N MET A 89 6.58 -6.42 -11.02
CA MET A 89 7.37 -7.62 -10.77
C MET A 89 6.48 -8.84 -10.44
N ILE A 90 5.47 -8.67 -9.58
CA ILE A 90 4.49 -9.73 -9.28
C ILE A 90 3.76 -10.15 -10.55
N PHE A 91 3.32 -9.19 -11.38
CA PHE A 91 2.61 -9.48 -12.63
C PHE A 91 3.49 -10.23 -13.63
N LYS A 92 4.74 -9.80 -13.83
CA LYS A 92 5.72 -10.49 -14.68
C LYS A 92 5.94 -11.94 -14.20
N TYR A 93 6.09 -12.13 -12.89
CA TYR A 93 6.26 -13.45 -12.30
C TYR A 93 5.03 -14.35 -12.49
N ALA A 94 3.82 -13.82 -12.26
CA ALA A 94 2.56 -14.54 -12.44
C ALA A 94 2.34 -14.95 -13.92
N ARG A 95 2.67 -14.07 -14.87
CA ARG A 95 2.60 -14.37 -16.30
C ARG A 95 3.62 -15.44 -16.71
N SER A 96 4.86 -15.32 -16.24
CA SER A 96 5.90 -16.32 -16.50
C SER A 96 5.52 -17.70 -15.94
N SER A 97 4.93 -17.73 -14.74
CA SER A 97 4.47 -18.96 -14.09
C SER A 97 3.34 -19.63 -14.88
N THR A 98 2.38 -18.84 -15.39
CA THR A 98 1.28 -19.35 -16.21
C THR A 98 1.78 -19.99 -17.51
N ASN A 99 2.70 -19.33 -18.21
CA ASN A 99 3.26 -19.85 -19.46
C ASN A 99 4.01 -21.17 -19.25
N ARG A 100 4.75 -21.32 -18.14
CA ARG A 100 5.48 -22.57 -17.81
C ARG A 100 4.55 -23.75 -17.52
N VAL A 101 3.40 -23.49 -16.89
CA VAL A 101 2.43 -24.55 -16.54
C VAL A 101 1.70 -25.08 -17.77
N GLN A 102 1.43 -24.24 -18.78
CA GLN A 102 0.85 -24.70 -20.05
C GLN A 102 1.79 -25.67 -20.80
N THR A 103 3.11 -25.46 -20.75
CA THR A 103 4.09 -26.38 -21.35
C THR A 103 4.32 -27.68 -20.56
N SER A 104 3.98 -27.74 -19.26
CA SER A 104 4.13 -28.96 -18.44
C SER A 104 2.82 -29.73 -18.22
N LEU A 105 1.70 -29.26 -18.78
CA LEU A 105 0.38 -29.86 -18.58
C LEU A 105 0.22 -31.23 -19.27
N GLU A 106 1.13 -31.59 -20.17
CA GLU A 106 1.16 -32.92 -20.82
C GLU A 106 1.72 -34.02 -19.90
N GLY A 107 2.43 -33.68 -18.80
CA GLY A 107 3.12 -34.68 -17.97
C GLY A 107 2.67 -34.84 -16.50
N ALA A 108 2.01 -33.84 -15.88
CA ALA A 108 1.82 -33.85 -14.41
C ALA A 108 0.47 -33.25 -13.95
N LYS A 109 -0.63 -34.00 -14.17
CA LYS A 109 -2.00 -33.58 -13.83
C LYS A 109 -2.26 -33.29 -12.34
N ASN A 110 -1.57 -33.95 -11.41
CA ASN A 110 -1.92 -33.86 -9.98
C ASN A 110 -1.34 -32.63 -9.25
N ASN A 111 -0.16 -32.13 -9.64
CA ASN A 111 0.46 -30.96 -9.01
C ASN A 111 0.07 -29.62 -9.68
N ALA A 112 -0.48 -29.67 -10.89
CA ALA A 112 -0.88 -28.48 -11.64
C ALA A 112 -2.09 -27.76 -11.01
N HIS A 113 -3.09 -28.52 -10.54
CA HIS A 113 -4.31 -27.94 -9.94
C HIS A 113 -4.04 -27.13 -8.66
N GLN A 114 -3.13 -27.61 -7.79
CA GLN A 114 -2.82 -26.90 -6.53
C GLN A 114 -2.02 -25.61 -6.76
N ARG A 115 -1.10 -25.59 -7.76
CA ARG A 115 -0.38 -24.37 -8.16
C ARG A 115 -1.30 -23.35 -8.84
N GLN A 116 -2.26 -23.80 -9.64
CA GLN A 116 -3.19 -22.92 -10.34
C GLN A 116 -4.18 -22.23 -9.37
N HIS A 117 -4.62 -22.91 -8.32
CA HIS A 117 -5.48 -22.33 -7.29
C HIS A 117 -4.76 -21.24 -6.46
N LEU A 118 -3.50 -21.48 -6.07
CA LEU A 118 -2.67 -20.49 -5.37
C LEU A 118 -2.47 -19.21 -6.22
N SER A 119 -2.20 -19.38 -7.52
CA SER A 119 -2.01 -18.27 -8.47
C SER A 119 -3.27 -17.38 -8.60
N ARG A 120 -4.48 -17.95 -8.60
CA ARG A 120 -5.73 -17.16 -8.68
C ARG A 120 -5.97 -16.32 -7.44
N ARG A 121 -5.78 -16.88 -6.25
CA ARG A 121 -5.93 -16.15 -4.99
C ARG A 121 -4.93 -14.99 -4.92
N ASP A 122 -3.68 -15.25 -5.33
CA ASP A 122 -2.64 -14.24 -5.36
C ASP A 122 -2.89 -13.19 -6.45
N LEU A 123 -3.52 -13.50 -7.58
CA LEU A 123 -3.93 -12.46 -8.53
C LEU A 123 -5.09 -11.60 -8.02
N HIS A 124 -6.07 -12.20 -7.35
CA HIS A 124 -7.20 -11.46 -6.80
C HIS A 124 -6.74 -10.47 -5.73
N LEU A 125 -5.89 -10.91 -4.80
CA LEU A 125 -5.35 -10.03 -3.75
C LEU A 125 -4.51 -8.91 -4.39
N LEU A 126 -3.95 -9.09 -5.60
CA LEU A 126 -3.09 -8.11 -6.30
C LEU A 126 -3.92 -6.98 -6.83
N ARG A 127 -5.01 -7.33 -7.51
CA ARG A 127 -6.03 -6.37 -7.93
C ARG A 127 -6.55 -5.57 -6.74
N HIS A 128 -6.86 -6.23 -5.63
CA HIS A 128 -7.32 -5.55 -4.42
C HIS A 128 -6.29 -4.54 -3.89
N MET A 129 -5.01 -4.91 -3.79
CA MET A 129 -3.96 -3.99 -3.34
C MET A 129 -3.74 -2.81 -4.28
N ILE A 130 -3.83 -3.03 -5.60
CA ILE A 130 -3.75 -1.95 -6.60
C ILE A 130 -4.91 -0.99 -6.41
N VAL A 131 -6.15 -1.49 -6.27
CA VAL A 131 -7.34 -0.65 -6.06
C VAL A 131 -7.19 0.19 -4.79
N MET A 132 -6.75 -0.43 -3.69
CA MET A 132 -6.51 0.25 -2.42
C MET A 132 -5.48 1.38 -2.54
N PHE A 133 -4.40 1.10 -3.27
CA PHE A 133 -3.38 2.10 -3.54
C PHE A 133 -3.92 3.25 -4.41
N CYS A 134 -4.70 2.95 -5.46
CA CYS A 134 -5.32 3.97 -6.30
C CYS A 134 -6.30 4.84 -5.52
N ILE A 135 -7.11 4.27 -4.62
CA ILE A 135 -8.03 5.02 -3.75
C ILE A 135 -7.23 5.97 -2.86
N PHE A 136 -6.13 5.49 -2.27
CA PHE A 136 -5.25 6.33 -1.45
C PHE A 136 -4.66 7.49 -2.26
N VAL A 137 -4.05 7.22 -3.42
CA VAL A 137 -3.44 8.26 -4.26
C VAL A 137 -4.49 9.27 -4.74
N ALA A 138 -5.66 8.80 -5.19
CA ALA A 138 -6.73 9.67 -5.65
C ALA A 138 -7.29 10.55 -4.53
N GLY A 139 -7.37 10.04 -3.30
CA GLY A 139 -7.86 10.79 -2.15
C GLY A 139 -6.87 11.82 -1.61
N TRP A 140 -5.59 11.47 -1.54
CA TRP A 140 -4.56 12.32 -0.92
C TRP A 140 -3.84 13.25 -1.88
N SER A 141 -3.76 12.94 -3.18
CA SER A 141 -3.07 13.81 -4.14
C SER A 141 -3.68 15.23 -4.23
N PRO A 142 -5.01 15.42 -4.25
CA PRO A 142 -5.61 16.74 -4.36
C PRO A 142 -5.21 17.70 -3.23
N ILE A 143 -5.17 17.23 -1.98
CA ILE A 143 -4.80 18.09 -0.84
C ILE A 143 -3.32 18.50 -0.88
N TYR A 144 -2.43 17.60 -1.29
CA TYR A 144 -1.00 17.93 -1.45
C TYR A 144 -0.74 18.85 -2.64
N LEU A 145 -1.38 18.58 -3.79
CA LEU A 145 -1.28 19.46 -4.96
C LEU A 145 -1.83 20.85 -4.64
N TYR A 146 -2.98 20.92 -3.98
CA TYR A 146 -3.53 22.17 -3.45
C TYR A 146 -2.50 22.90 -2.60
N SER A 147 -1.84 22.22 -1.65
CA SER A 147 -0.85 22.87 -0.80
C SER A 147 0.29 23.53 -1.59
N ILE A 148 0.72 22.92 -2.71
CA ILE A 148 1.78 23.45 -3.57
C ILE A 148 1.25 24.66 -4.38
N ILE A 149 0.08 24.51 -5.00
CA ILE A 149 -0.53 25.53 -5.88
C ILE A 149 -1.01 26.75 -5.08
N ALA A 150 -1.43 26.55 -3.83
CA ALA A 150 -1.89 27.60 -2.93
C ALA A 150 -0.81 28.65 -2.58
N VAL A 151 0.45 28.42 -2.96
CA VAL A 151 1.50 29.45 -2.88
C VAL A 151 1.29 30.55 -3.93
N GLN A 152 0.68 30.22 -5.07
CA GLN A 152 0.48 31.16 -6.18
C GLN A 152 -0.98 31.60 -6.34
N PHE A 153 -1.94 30.78 -5.90
CA PHE A 153 -3.36 31.02 -6.12
C PHE A 153 -4.15 30.93 -4.81
N SER A 154 -5.10 31.84 -4.63
CA SER A 154 -6.09 31.78 -3.55
C SER A 154 -7.28 30.94 -3.97
N PHE A 155 -7.65 29.95 -3.15
CA PHE A 155 -8.84 29.12 -3.36
C PHE A 155 -9.90 29.42 -2.31
N SER A 156 -11.16 29.12 -2.63
CA SER A 156 -12.24 29.21 -1.65
C SER A 156 -12.09 28.15 -0.56
N SER A 157 -12.44 28.48 0.68
CA SER A 157 -12.39 27.56 1.82
C SER A 157 -13.23 26.29 1.60
N ILE A 158 -14.28 26.38 0.78
CA ILE A 158 -15.14 25.24 0.43
C ILE A 158 -14.34 24.16 -0.32
N ILE A 159 -13.52 24.56 -1.31
CA ILE A 159 -12.70 23.61 -2.10
C ILE A 159 -11.70 22.88 -1.19
N VAL A 160 -11.08 23.61 -0.27
CA VAL A 160 -10.14 23.04 0.70
C VAL A 160 -10.82 22.01 1.59
N SER A 161 -11.99 22.34 2.13
CA SER A 161 -12.79 21.42 2.95
C SER A 161 -13.19 20.17 2.15
N MET A 162 -13.54 20.30 0.87
CA MET A 162 -13.85 19.15 0.01
C MET A 162 -12.63 18.22 -0.15
N PHE A 163 -11.43 18.77 -0.36
CA PHE A 163 -10.21 17.96 -0.46
C PHE A 163 -9.85 17.25 0.85
N ILE A 164 -10.04 17.90 2.00
CA ILE A 164 -9.85 17.28 3.31
C ILE A 164 -10.85 16.13 3.52
N ILE A 165 -12.13 16.36 3.25
CA ILE A 165 -13.16 15.31 3.37
C ILE A 165 -12.82 14.13 2.44
N LEU A 166 -12.37 14.41 1.21
CA LEU A 166 -11.97 13.38 0.25
C LEU A 166 -10.78 12.56 0.76
N SER A 167 -9.76 13.17 1.36
CA SER A 167 -8.60 12.45 1.92
C SER A 167 -9.00 11.57 3.11
N GLU A 168 -9.87 12.06 3.99
CA GLU A 168 -10.37 11.29 5.14
C GLU A 168 -11.24 10.11 4.68
N LEU A 169 -12.17 10.33 3.74
CA LEU A 169 -13.00 9.27 3.17
C LEU A 169 -12.15 8.20 2.47
N SER A 170 -11.08 8.61 1.77
CA SER A 170 -10.16 7.65 1.15
C SER A 170 -9.44 6.78 2.18
N SER A 171 -9.04 7.36 3.31
CA SER A 171 -8.38 6.64 4.40
C SER A 171 -9.34 5.67 5.08
N LEU A 172 -10.58 6.11 5.34
CA LEU A 172 -11.64 5.26 5.85
C LEU A 172 -11.95 4.11 4.90
N ALA A 173 -12.00 4.35 3.59
CA ALA A 173 -12.21 3.32 2.58
C ALA A 173 -11.06 2.30 2.59
N VAL A 174 -9.82 2.74 2.71
CA VAL A 174 -8.64 1.86 2.83
C VAL A 174 -8.74 0.98 4.09
N ILE A 175 -9.02 1.56 5.25
CA ILE A 175 -9.16 0.81 6.51
C ILE A 175 -10.33 -0.19 6.43
N SER A 176 -11.48 0.26 5.92
CA SER A 176 -12.69 -0.55 5.79
C SER A 176 -12.48 -1.74 4.86
N ASN A 177 -11.84 -1.53 3.71
CA ASN A 177 -11.49 -2.61 2.79
C ASN A 177 -10.49 -3.58 3.40
N LEU A 178 -9.50 -3.11 4.16
CA LEU A 178 -8.55 -3.99 4.87
C LEU A 178 -9.29 -4.91 5.85
N PHE A 179 -10.26 -4.36 6.60
CA PHE A 179 -11.10 -5.11 7.53
C PHE A 179 -12.01 -6.11 6.79
N LEU A 180 -12.71 -5.66 5.75
CA LEU A 180 -13.64 -6.48 4.98
C LEU A 180 -12.94 -7.64 4.25
N TYR A 181 -11.71 -7.44 3.79
CA TYR A 181 -10.99 -8.44 3.02
C TYR A 181 -10.30 -9.50 3.90
N ASN A 182 -10.11 -9.22 5.19
CA ASN A 182 -9.50 -10.17 6.12
C ASN A 182 -10.55 -11.16 6.67
N HIS A 183 -10.69 -12.30 5.99
CA HIS A 183 -11.63 -13.36 6.39
C HIS A 183 -11.41 -13.85 7.83
N GLU A 184 -10.16 -14.07 8.23
CA GLU A 184 -9.82 -14.53 9.60
C GLU A 184 -10.25 -13.50 10.66
N LEU A 185 -10.02 -12.21 10.38
CA LEU A 185 -10.44 -11.15 11.28
C LEU A 185 -11.96 -11.09 11.39
N ARG A 186 -12.68 -11.14 10.27
CA ARG A 186 -14.15 -11.17 10.27
C ARG A 186 -14.71 -12.39 10.99
N ARG A 187 -14.09 -13.56 10.79
CA ARG A 187 -14.45 -14.80 11.48
C ARG A 187 -14.25 -14.66 12.98
N TYR A 188 -13.09 -14.18 13.42
CA TYR A 188 -12.78 -13.95 14.83
C TYR A 188 -13.76 -12.97 15.49
N TYR A 189 -14.07 -11.84 14.83
CA TYR A 189 -15.06 -10.90 15.34
C TYR A 189 -16.46 -11.52 15.39
N ARG A 190 -16.86 -12.28 14.36
CA ARG A 190 -18.14 -12.98 14.35
C ARG A 190 -18.24 -13.97 15.52
N GLU A 191 -17.25 -14.82 15.70
CA GLU A 191 -17.23 -15.82 16.77
C GLU A 191 -17.22 -15.16 18.16
N LYS A 192 -16.43 -14.11 18.39
CA LYS A 192 -16.29 -13.52 19.74
C LYS A 192 -17.43 -12.57 20.14
N ILE A 193 -18.00 -11.85 19.17
CA ILE A 193 -19.07 -10.86 19.42
C ILE A 193 -20.46 -11.49 19.31
N PHE A 194 -20.69 -12.37 18.33
CA PHE A 194 -22.02 -12.92 18.06
C PHE A 194 -22.29 -14.29 18.70
N HIS A 195 -21.30 -14.99 19.27
CA HIS A 195 -21.54 -16.21 20.09
C HIS A 195 -21.40 -15.97 21.61
N ARG A 196 -21.49 -14.72 22.05
CA ARG A 196 -21.64 -14.36 23.47
C ARG A 196 -23.09 -14.05 23.87
N ARG A 197 -24.07 -14.62 23.15
CA ARG A 197 -25.47 -14.67 23.55
C ARG A 197 -25.93 -16.11 23.59
#